data_AF-A0A4R6WN29-F1
#
_entry.id   AF-A0A4R6WN29-F1
#
_cell.length_a   1.000
_cell.length_b   1.000
_cell.length_c   1.000
_cell.angle_alpha   90.00
_cell.angle_beta   90.00
_cell.angle_gamma   90.00
#
_symmetry.space_group_name_H-M   'P 1'
#
loop_
_entity.id
_entity.type
_entity.pdbx_description
1 polymer ?
#
loop_
_entity_poly.entity_id
_entity_poly.type
_entity_poly.pdbx_seq_one_letter_code
_entity_poly.pdbx_strand_id
1 'polypeptide(L)'
;MELFLDIFGFLAVLLAGFGRAAQCFYLGAVLFLLVLVRPLAGQLGADGQAIAALARRTGILALATLLAILLISLSSHVVILAGTTDGSYLHAMGGSYAVAQLARFGAGGLALAMLLSGAATRTTAGFRLLILCAAVDLLAGMATSHAAARLENQAVLYLATGLHHLGAAIWIGGLPAFLCSLNLLPRGSALAAVAQRYSAMSMAGVGGILVSGVLMLVFYVGSSEAMYGTAYGMMLGTKIALFLSLLLLGLGNALAVRQLAGDVFAALPRLKRFVEVEIGIGISILLVAASITSLPPAIDLVDGRATAAEILERLEPRWPALVSPDKDNLAFYEELRQQSSDDGIGAKHLQAYVPGAGIPLPRNAEDIAWSEYNHHISGIFVLLIGLLALVEKTGRAPWARHWPLLFVGMAGFLFLRSEAEGWPFGALSLSESLRDPEYVQHKMFMVLMCAFALFEWSVRAGMLTRRWASYVFPLLSAVGGTMLLTHSHSIANVKELLLLEMSHLPIAVLGIWAAWARWLELRLDGTIQRVGGWAWPVLVALVGTILLLYREI
;
A
#
# COMPACT_ATOMS: atom_id res chain seq x y z
N MET A 1 19.04 -19.75 -4.17
CA MET A 1 17.91 -20.11 -3.30
C MET A 1 17.88 -19.19 -2.10
N GLU A 2 18.99 -19.07 -1.36
CA GLU A 2 19.08 -18.24 -0.15
C GLU A 2 18.68 -16.76 -0.35
N LEU A 3 19.29 -16.03 -1.30
CA LEU A 3 18.88 -14.65 -1.62
C LEU A 3 17.40 -14.50 -1.99
N PHE A 4 16.80 -15.55 -2.58
CA PHE A 4 15.39 -15.53 -2.94
C PHE A 4 14.50 -15.71 -1.71
N LEU A 5 14.90 -16.53 -0.74
CA LEU A 5 14.19 -16.69 0.53
C LEU A 5 14.11 -15.37 1.30
N ASP A 6 15.20 -14.61 1.29
CA ASP A 6 15.32 -13.34 2.00
C ASP A 6 14.34 -12.27 1.51
N ILE A 7 14.15 -12.17 0.19
CA ILE A 7 13.24 -11.18 -0.41
C ILE A 7 11.82 -11.73 -0.61
N PHE A 8 11.61 -13.05 -0.45
CA PHE A 8 10.35 -13.69 -0.80
C PHE A 8 9.18 -13.16 0.01
N GLY A 9 9.34 -12.94 1.32
CA GLY A 9 8.28 -12.42 2.18
C GLY A 9 7.75 -11.08 1.68
N PHE A 10 8.65 -10.13 1.43
CA PHE A 10 8.31 -8.82 0.87
C PHE A 10 7.68 -8.93 -0.53
N LEU A 11 8.29 -9.71 -1.42
CA LEU A 11 7.79 -9.92 -2.78
C LEU A 11 6.39 -10.54 -2.78
N ALA A 12 6.13 -11.51 -1.89
CA ALA A 12 4.84 -12.18 -1.78
C ALA A 12 3.74 -11.20 -1.34
N VAL A 13 4.02 -10.32 -0.38
CA VAL A 13 3.08 -9.27 0.07
C VAL A 13 2.75 -8.31 -1.06
N LEU A 14 3.78 -7.84 -1.80
CA LEU A 14 3.58 -6.94 -2.94
C LEU A 14 2.75 -7.60 -4.06
N LEU A 15 3.10 -8.82 -4.45
CA LEU A 15 2.37 -9.57 -5.47
C LEU A 15 0.92 -9.83 -5.03
N ALA A 16 0.70 -10.16 -3.75
CA ALA A 16 -0.66 -10.30 -3.21
C ALA A 16 -1.43 -8.98 -3.28
N GLY A 17 -0.83 -7.85 -2.91
CA GLY A 17 -1.45 -6.52 -2.95
C GLY A 17 -1.85 -6.09 -4.37
N PHE A 18 -0.91 -6.15 -5.31
CA PHE A 18 -1.20 -5.83 -6.71
C PHE A 18 -2.16 -6.85 -7.36
N GLY A 19 -2.08 -8.12 -6.97
CA GLY A 19 -3.02 -9.16 -7.41
C GLY A 19 -4.45 -8.88 -6.94
N ARG A 20 -4.63 -8.46 -5.67
CA ARG A 20 -5.94 -8.04 -5.14
C ARG A 20 -6.47 -6.80 -5.86
N ALA A 21 -5.62 -5.82 -6.16
CA ALA A 21 -6.00 -4.64 -6.94
C ALA A 21 -6.46 -5.01 -8.37
N ALA A 22 -5.68 -5.82 -9.07
CA ALA A 22 -6.01 -6.30 -10.41
C ALA A 22 -7.31 -7.12 -10.44
N GLN A 23 -7.50 -8.02 -9.47
CA GLN A 23 -8.74 -8.78 -9.31
C GLN A 23 -9.93 -7.86 -9.03
N CYS A 24 -9.77 -6.90 -8.13
CA CYS A 24 -10.82 -5.93 -7.79
C CYS A 24 -11.28 -5.15 -9.03
N PHE A 25 -10.35 -4.64 -9.85
CA PHE A 25 -10.69 -3.94 -11.10
C PHE A 25 -11.29 -4.85 -12.16
N TYR A 26 -10.84 -6.10 -12.28
CA TYR A 26 -11.44 -7.09 -13.18
C TYR A 26 -12.90 -7.38 -12.80
N LEU A 27 -13.14 -7.77 -11.55
CA LEU A 27 -14.49 -8.07 -11.05
C LEU A 27 -15.38 -6.83 -11.13
N GLY A 28 -14.85 -5.65 -10.80
CA GLY A 28 -15.54 -4.38 -10.91
C GLY A 28 -15.95 -4.04 -12.34
N ALA A 29 -15.10 -4.29 -13.33
CA ALA A 29 -15.45 -4.13 -14.74
C ALA A 29 -16.59 -5.08 -15.18
N VAL A 30 -16.58 -6.34 -14.73
CA VAL A 30 -17.65 -7.31 -15.00
C VAL A 30 -18.97 -6.85 -14.36
N LEU A 31 -18.93 -6.40 -13.10
CA LEU A 31 -20.10 -5.91 -12.37
C LEU A 31 -20.62 -4.59 -12.95
N PHE A 32 -19.74 -3.73 -13.46
CA PHE A 32 -20.11 -2.52 -14.18
C PHE A 32 -20.89 -2.84 -15.46
N LEU A 33 -20.46 -3.85 -16.22
CA LEU A 33 -21.21 -4.33 -17.40
C LEU A 33 -22.57 -4.93 -17.00
N LEU A 34 -22.60 -5.75 -15.94
CA LEU A 34 -23.80 -6.44 -15.45
C LEU A 34 -24.86 -5.50 -14.89
N VAL A 35 -24.45 -4.66 -13.95
CA VAL A 35 -25.37 -3.93 -13.07
C VAL A 35 -25.62 -2.52 -13.59
N LEU A 36 -24.69 -1.92 -14.36
CA LEU A 36 -24.82 -0.55 -14.88
C LEU A 36 -25.15 -0.51 -16.37
N VAL A 37 -24.27 -1.05 -17.23
CA VAL A 37 -24.37 -0.85 -18.68
C VAL A 37 -25.58 -1.57 -19.28
N ARG A 38 -25.77 -2.86 -18.97
CA ARG A 38 -26.89 -3.64 -19.52
C ARG A 38 -28.26 -3.06 -19.15
N PRO A 39 -28.54 -2.69 -17.90
CA PRO A 39 -29.84 -2.14 -17.54
C PRO A 39 -30.09 -0.74 -18.10
N LEU A 40 -29.04 0.04 -18.37
CA LEU A 40 -29.14 1.36 -18.98
C LEU A 40 -29.05 1.34 -20.52
N ALA A 41 -28.91 0.18 -21.15
CA ALA A 41 -28.64 0.07 -22.59
C ALA A 41 -29.69 0.80 -23.45
N GLY A 42 -30.98 0.70 -23.09
CA GLY A 42 -32.07 1.38 -23.79
C GLY A 42 -32.01 2.91 -23.69
N GLN A 43 -31.55 3.43 -22.54
CA GLN A 43 -31.42 4.88 -22.31
C GLN A 43 -30.14 5.45 -22.93
N LEU A 44 -29.07 4.67 -22.99
CA LEU A 44 -27.76 5.12 -23.44
C LEU A 44 -27.55 4.99 -24.96
N GLY A 45 -28.32 4.14 -25.65
CA GLY A 45 -28.19 3.97 -27.11
C GLY A 45 -26.75 3.68 -27.55
N ALA A 46 -26.22 4.47 -28.48
CA ALA A 46 -24.84 4.35 -28.99
C ALA A 46 -23.78 4.59 -27.89
N ASP A 47 -24.03 5.52 -26.96
CA ASP A 47 -23.11 5.79 -25.85
C ASP A 47 -22.93 4.57 -24.94
N GLY A 48 -23.97 3.74 -24.82
CA GLY A 48 -23.94 2.50 -24.06
C GLY A 48 -22.91 1.50 -24.61
N GLN A 49 -22.75 1.46 -25.94
CA GLN A 49 -21.74 0.61 -26.59
C GLN A 49 -20.31 1.12 -26.33
N ALA A 50 -20.12 2.44 -26.38
CA ALA A 50 -18.82 3.06 -26.09
C ALA A 50 -18.40 2.85 -24.63
N ILE A 51 -19.33 3.00 -23.68
CA ILE A 51 -19.10 2.69 -22.26
C ILE A 51 -18.81 1.20 -22.06
N ALA A 52 -19.55 0.31 -22.72
CA ALA A 52 -19.29 -1.13 -22.66
C ALA A 52 -17.87 -1.47 -23.15
N ALA A 53 -17.43 -0.82 -24.23
CA ALA A 53 -16.08 -1.01 -24.77
C ALA A 53 -15.00 -0.51 -23.80
N LEU A 54 -15.22 0.60 -23.10
CA LEU A 54 -14.32 1.11 -22.06
C LEU A 54 -14.24 0.14 -20.87
N ALA A 55 -15.37 -0.27 -20.32
CA ALA A 55 -15.41 -1.24 -19.23
C ALA A 55 -14.74 -2.57 -19.63
N ARG A 56 -14.95 -3.03 -20.87
CA ARG A 56 -14.27 -4.21 -21.42
C ARG A 56 -12.76 -4.02 -21.49
N ARG A 57 -12.27 -2.86 -21.95
CA ARG A 57 -10.82 -2.55 -21.99
C ARG A 57 -10.22 -2.52 -20.59
N THR A 58 -10.89 -1.91 -19.63
CA THR A 58 -10.49 -1.93 -18.21
C THR A 58 -10.40 -3.37 -17.71
N GLY A 59 -11.42 -4.20 -17.99
CA GLY A 59 -11.43 -5.61 -17.61
C GLY A 59 -10.30 -6.43 -18.25
N ILE A 60 -9.98 -6.19 -19.53
CA ILE A 60 -8.86 -6.86 -20.24
C ILE A 60 -7.53 -6.52 -19.57
N LEU A 61 -7.26 -5.22 -19.35
CA LEU A 61 -6.01 -4.77 -18.75
C LEU A 61 -5.85 -5.33 -17.34
N ALA A 62 -6.89 -5.19 -16.51
CA ALA A 62 -6.90 -5.70 -15.14
C ALA A 62 -6.70 -7.21 -15.08
N LEU A 63 -7.38 -7.97 -15.95
CA LEU A 63 -7.28 -9.43 -15.97
C LEU A 63 -5.94 -9.91 -16.52
N ALA A 64 -5.39 -9.25 -17.55
CA ALA A 64 -4.06 -9.56 -18.05
C ALA A 64 -2.99 -9.31 -16.98
N THR A 65 -3.08 -8.18 -16.26
CA THR A 65 -2.21 -7.90 -15.10
C THR A 65 -2.39 -8.96 -14.01
N LEU A 66 -3.62 -9.34 -13.68
CA LEU A 66 -3.90 -10.40 -12.71
C LEU A 66 -3.23 -11.71 -13.12
N LEU A 67 -3.41 -12.17 -14.36
CA LEU A 67 -2.82 -13.43 -14.84
C LEU A 67 -1.28 -13.41 -14.80
N ALA A 68 -0.66 -12.27 -15.14
CA ALA A 68 0.79 -12.12 -15.03
C ALA A 68 1.26 -12.23 -13.57
N ILE A 69 0.56 -11.57 -12.64
CA ILE A 69 0.88 -11.64 -11.20
C ILE A 69 0.64 -13.05 -10.65
N LEU A 70 -0.45 -13.72 -11.06
CA LEU A 70 -0.75 -15.10 -10.65
C LEU A 70 0.33 -16.06 -11.11
N LEU A 71 0.83 -15.90 -12.34
CA LEU A 71 1.93 -16.71 -12.87
C LEU A 71 3.19 -16.53 -12.03
N ILE A 72 3.62 -15.28 -11.80
CA ILE A 72 4.81 -14.98 -10.99
C ILE A 72 4.62 -15.53 -9.57
N SER A 73 3.48 -15.27 -8.94
CA SER A 73 3.18 -15.72 -7.57
C SER A 73 3.22 -17.23 -7.47
N LEU A 74 2.59 -17.94 -8.41
CA LEU A 74 2.55 -19.40 -8.43
C LEU A 74 3.95 -19.98 -8.60
N SER A 75 4.73 -19.47 -9.57
CA SER A 75 6.11 -19.89 -9.78
C SER A 75 6.97 -19.65 -8.54
N SER A 76 6.85 -18.47 -7.92
CA SER A 76 7.59 -18.13 -6.70
C SER A 76 7.27 -19.09 -5.54
N HIS A 77 5.98 -19.33 -5.25
CA HIS A 77 5.59 -20.21 -4.14
C HIS A 77 5.97 -21.67 -4.39
N VAL A 78 5.90 -22.15 -5.64
CA VAL A 78 6.29 -23.51 -6.01
C VAL A 78 7.80 -23.70 -5.84
N VAL A 79 8.60 -22.71 -6.25
CA VAL A 79 10.06 -22.73 -6.07
C VAL A 79 10.44 -22.71 -4.59
N ILE A 80 9.79 -21.85 -3.79
CA ILE A 80 10.03 -21.81 -2.34
C ILE A 80 9.66 -23.11 -1.67
N LEU A 81 8.45 -23.63 -1.94
CA LEU A 81 7.96 -24.85 -1.31
C LEU A 81 8.85 -26.05 -1.66
N ALA A 82 9.16 -26.26 -2.94
CA ALA A 82 10.06 -27.34 -3.37
C ALA A 82 11.48 -27.17 -2.78
N GLY A 83 12.02 -25.95 -2.78
CA GLY A 83 13.37 -25.66 -2.29
C GLY A 83 13.55 -25.74 -0.77
N THR A 84 12.48 -25.59 0.01
CA THR A 84 12.53 -25.62 1.49
C THR A 84 12.13 -26.96 2.08
N THR A 85 11.41 -27.80 1.32
CA THR A 85 10.95 -29.12 1.78
C THR A 85 11.70 -30.28 1.14
N ASP A 86 12.75 -30.00 0.35
CA ASP A 86 13.44 -30.96 -0.52
C ASP A 86 12.48 -31.79 -1.41
N GLY A 87 11.31 -31.24 -1.69
CA GLY A 87 10.24 -31.87 -2.45
C GLY A 87 10.36 -31.65 -3.96
N SER A 88 9.69 -32.48 -4.75
CA SER A 88 9.59 -32.24 -6.20
C SER A 88 8.68 -31.06 -6.52
N TYR A 89 8.99 -30.33 -7.59
CA TYR A 89 8.12 -29.27 -8.13
C TYR A 89 6.71 -29.78 -8.45
N LEU A 90 6.58 -31.04 -8.87
CA LEU A 90 5.28 -31.66 -9.15
C LEU A 90 4.44 -31.80 -7.87
N HIS A 91 5.06 -32.18 -6.76
CA HIS A 91 4.39 -32.26 -5.47
C HIS A 91 3.96 -30.87 -4.97
N ALA A 92 4.83 -29.88 -5.09
CA ALA A 92 4.51 -28.49 -4.76
C ALA A 92 3.33 -27.94 -5.58
N MET A 93 3.19 -28.36 -6.85
CA MET A 93 2.06 -27.99 -7.71
C MET A 93 0.74 -28.66 -7.35
N GLY A 94 0.77 -29.75 -6.57
CA GLY A 94 -0.43 -30.41 -6.05
C GLY A 94 -1.00 -29.75 -4.78
N GLY A 95 -0.29 -28.79 -4.18
CA GLY A 95 -0.73 -28.11 -2.97
C GLY A 95 -2.03 -27.30 -3.16
N SER A 96 -2.81 -27.14 -2.09
CA SER A 96 -4.10 -26.42 -2.12
C SER A 96 -3.99 -24.99 -2.68
N TYR A 97 -2.93 -24.27 -2.31
CA TYR A 97 -2.60 -22.96 -2.88
C TYR A 97 -2.43 -23.04 -4.41
N ALA A 98 -1.60 -23.97 -4.89
CA ALA A 98 -1.33 -24.12 -6.32
C ALA A 98 -2.59 -24.49 -7.11
N VAL A 99 -3.41 -25.41 -6.60
CA VAL A 99 -4.69 -25.80 -7.20
C VAL A 99 -5.64 -24.60 -7.31
N ALA A 100 -5.77 -23.80 -6.24
CA ALA A 100 -6.58 -22.59 -6.27
C ALA A 100 -6.07 -21.58 -7.32
N GLN A 101 -4.76 -21.36 -7.40
CA GLN A 101 -4.16 -20.44 -8.37
C GLN A 101 -4.32 -20.93 -9.81
N LEU A 102 -4.21 -22.24 -10.06
CA LEU A 102 -4.46 -22.84 -11.37
C LEU A 102 -5.93 -22.70 -11.80
N ALA A 103 -6.88 -22.88 -10.88
CA ALA A 103 -8.30 -22.65 -11.15
C ALA A 103 -8.57 -21.19 -11.55
N ARG A 104 -7.97 -20.23 -10.84
CA ARG A 104 -8.02 -18.81 -11.19
C ARG A 104 -7.39 -18.53 -12.55
N PHE A 105 -6.24 -19.14 -12.84
CA PHE A 105 -5.55 -18.96 -14.11
C PHE A 105 -6.38 -19.50 -15.29
N GLY A 106 -6.98 -20.67 -15.14
CA GLY A 106 -7.86 -21.27 -16.16
C GLY A 106 -9.12 -20.45 -16.39
N ALA A 107 -9.83 -20.07 -15.31
CA ALA A 107 -11.02 -19.23 -15.39
C ALA A 107 -10.71 -17.84 -15.96
N GLY A 108 -9.60 -17.23 -15.54
CA GLY A 108 -9.12 -15.95 -16.02
C GLY A 108 -8.67 -15.98 -17.48
N GLY A 109 -7.99 -17.05 -17.92
CA GLY A 109 -7.61 -17.22 -19.33
C GLY A 109 -8.83 -17.31 -20.25
N LEU A 110 -9.86 -18.07 -19.84
CA LEU A 110 -11.12 -18.13 -20.55
C LEU A 110 -11.82 -16.77 -20.57
N ALA A 111 -11.98 -16.11 -19.41
CA ALA A 111 -12.57 -14.77 -19.33
C ALA A 111 -11.84 -13.75 -20.22
N LEU A 112 -10.50 -13.79 -20.26
CA LEU A 112 -9.70 -12.91 -21.10
C LEU A 112 -9.98 -13.15 -22.58
N ALA A 113 -10.06 -14.41 -23.03
CA ALA A 113 -10.44 -14.75 -24.41
C ALA A 113 -11.84 -14.24 -24.76
N MET A 114 -12.78 -14.29 -23.82
CA MET A 114 -14.15 -13.78 -24.01
C MET A 114 -14.23 -12.26 -24.11
N LEU A 115 -13.40 -11.55 -23.34
CA LEU A 115 -13.30 -10.10 -23.38
C LEU A 115 -12.61 -9.63 -24.67
N LEU A 116 -11.54 -10.31 -25.09
CA LEU A 116 -10.80 -10.01 -26.32
C LEU A 116 -11.63 -10.24 -27.59
N SER A 117 -12.33 -11.38 -27.67
CA SER A 117 -13.23 -11.70 -28.79
C SER A 117 -14.49 -10.83 -28.85
N GLY A 118 -14.79 -10.10 -27.76
CA GLY A 118 -16.02 -9.33 -27.61
C GLY A 118 -17.27 -10.18 -27.40
N ALA A 119 -17.14 -11.51 -27.31
CA ALA A 119 -18.25 -12.44 -27.06
C ALA A 119 -19.02 -12.07 -25.78
N ALA A 120 -18.30 -11.65 -24.73
CA ALA A 120 -18.86 -11.16 -23.48
C ALA A 120 -19.84 -9.98 -23.64
N THR A 121 -19.63 -9.13 -24.65
CA THR A 121 -20.48 -7.96 -24.92
C THR A 121 -21.53 -8.20 -25.99
N ARG A 122 -21.34 -9.22 -26.84
CA ARG A 122 -22.20 -9.48 -28.01
C ARG A 122 -23.28 -10.55 -27.77
N THR A 123 -23.03 -11.53 -26.89
CA THR A 123 -23.95 -12.66 -26.71
C THR A 123 -24.33 -12.86 -25.23
N THR A 124 -25.54 -13.37 -24.99
CA THR A 124 -26.01 -13.70 -23.63
C THR A 124 -25.23 -14.86 -23.04
N ALA A 125 -24.95 -15.90 -23.83
CA ALA A 125 -24.14 -17.04 -23.40
C ALA A 125 -22.70 -16.62 -23.05
N GLY A 126 -22.10 -15.78 -23.91
CA GLY A 126 -20.77 -15.23 -23.67
C GLY A 126 -20.69 -14.46 -22.35
N PHE A 127 -21.70 -13.66 -22.07
CA PHE A 127 -21.74 -12.92 -20.82
C PHE A 127 -21.97 -13.78 -19.58
N ARG A 128 -22.86 -14.78 -19.66
CA ARG A 128 -23.09 -15.73 -18.54
C ARG A 128 -21.83 -16.48 -18.18
N LEU A 129 -21.07 -16.93 -19.18
CA LEU A 129 -19.80 -17.60 -18.94
C LEU A 129 -18.72 -16.66 -18.39
N LEU A 130 -18.69 -15.37 -18.79
CA LEU A 130 -17.83 -14.38 -18.14
C LEU A 130 -18.15 -14.23 -16.63
N ILE A 131 -19.44 -14.18 -16.27
CA ILE A 131 -19.86 -14.13 -14.86
C ILE A 131 -19.41 -15.40 -14.12
N LEU A 132 -19.57 -16.58 -14.75
CA LEU A 132 -19.12 -17.84 -14.17
C LEU A 132 -17.60 -17.83 -13.92
N CYS A 133 -16.80 -17.38 -14.89
CA CYS A 133 -15.36 -17.25 -14.72
C CYS A 133 -14.98 -16.27 -13.60
N ALA A 134 -15.68 -15.13 -13.51
CA ALA A 134 -15.50 -14.16 -12.42
C ALA A 134 -15.85 -14.76 -11.04
N ALA A 135 -16.91 -15.57 -10.95
CA ALA A 135 -17.29 -16.26 -9.73
C ALA A 135 -16.26 -17.34 -9.33
N VAL A 136 -15.76 -18.13 -10.31
CA VAL A 136 -14.71 -19.12 -10.06
C VAL A 136 -13.42 -18.44 -9.56
N ASP A 137 -13.00 -17.34 -10.19
CA ASP A 137 -11.81 -16.60 -9.73
C ASP A 137 -11.99 -16.03 -8.31
N LEU A 138 -13.17 -15.47 -7.99
CA LEU A 138 -13.47 -15.00 -6.64
C LEU A 138 -13.41 -16.13 -5.61
N LEU A 139 -14.10 -17.25 -5.86
CA LEU A 139 -14.17 -18.39 -4.94
C LEU A 139 -12.80 -19.06 -4.76
N ALA A 140 -12.06 -19.27 -5.84
CA ALA A 140 -10.71 -19.83 -5.76
C ALA A 140 -9.74 -18.86 -5.06
N GLY A 141 -9.90 -17.54 -5.23
CA GLY A 141 -9.15 -16.54 -4.48
C GLY A 141 -9.49 -16.53 -2.98
N MET A 142 -10.73 -16.86 -2.59
CA MET A 142 -11.11 -17.00 -1.19
C MET A 142 -10.50 -18.24 -0.53
N ALA A 143 -10.23 -19.30 -1.31
CA ALA A 143 -9.60 -20.53 -0.82
C ALA A 143 -8.14 -20.33 -0.35
N THR A 144 -7.53 -19.18 -0.63
CA THR A 144 -6.18 -18.81 -0.15
C THR A 144 -6.21 -17.76 0.98
N SER A 145 -7.38 -17.49 1.55
CA SER A 145 -7.56 -16.51 2.64
C SER A 145 -7.53 -17.15 4.03
N HIS A 146 -7.42 -16.32 5.08
CA HIS A 146 -7.58 -16.76 6.48
C HIS A 146 -8.88 -17.51 6.73
N ALA A 147 -9.97 -17.22 5.98
CA ALA A 147 -11.22 -17.96 6.11
C ALA A 147 -11.06 -19.45 5.78
N ALA A 148 -10.18 -19.80 4.83
CA ALA A 148 -9.95 -21.18 4.45
C ALA A 148 -9.24 -21.99 5.54
N ALA A 149 -8.38 -21.34 6.33
CA ALA A 149 -7.62 -21.98 7.41
C ALA A 149 -8.41 -22.14 8.73
N ARG A 150 -9.62 -21.58 8.82
CA ARG A 150 -10.42 -21.59 10.06
C ARG A 150 -11.18 -22.90 10.23
N LEU A 151 -11.08 -23.50 11.41
CA LEU A 151 -11.85 -24.68 11.81
C LEU A 151 -13.25 -24.28 12.33
N GLU A 152 -13.33 -23.17 13.05
CA GLU A 152 -14.56 -22.64 13.62
C GLU A 152 -15.09 -21.47 12.79
N ASN A 153 -16.42 -21.32 12.73
CA ASN A 153 -17.10 -20.21 12.02
C ASN A 153 -16.69 -20.04 10.54
N GLN A 154 -16.12 -21.09 9.93
CA GLN A 154 -15.51 -21.05 8.61
C GLN A 154 -16.50 -20.57 7.53
N ALA A 155 -17.73 -21.07 7.55
CA ALA A 155 -18.76 -20.67 6.58
C ALA A 155 -19.10 -19.18 6.67
N VAL A 156 -19.23 -18.63 7.90
CA VAL A 156 -19.51 -17.20 8.12
C VAL A 156 -18.33 -16.35 7.63
N LEU A 157 -17.10 -16.78 7.90
CA LEU A 157 -15.90 -16.09 7.46
C LEU A 157 -15.71 -16.13 5.94
N TYR A 158 -16.07 -17.24 5.28
CA TYR A 158 -16.12 -17.30 3.82
C TYR A 158 -17.17 -16.33 3.26
N LEU A 159 -18.39 -16.33 3.80
CA LEU A 159 -19.44 -15.40 3.37
C LEU A 159 -19.02 -13.94 3.57
N ALA A 160 -18.43 -13.61 4.73
CA ALA A 160 -17.93 -12.27 5.01
C ALA A 160 -16.79 -11.89 4.04
N THR A 161 -15.83 -12.79 3.80
CA THR A 161 -14.71 -12.55 2.86
C THR A 161 -15.23 -12.30 1.44
N GLY A 162 -16.15 -13.14 0.96
CA GLY A 162 -16.77 -12.99 -0.36
C GLY A 162 -17.56 -11.69 -0.49
N LEU A 163 -18.37 -11.35 0.51
CA LEU A 163 -19.13 -10.09 0.56
C LEU A 163 -18.20 -8.87 0.58
N HIS A 164 -17.09 -8.93 1.31
CA HIS A 164 -16.10 -7.86 1.38
C HIS A 164 -15.42 -7.64 0.02
N HIS A 165 -14.96 -8.72 -0.62
CA HIS A 165 -14.36 -8.68 -1.95
C HIS A 165 -15.34 -8.16 -3.00
N LEU A 166 -16.60 -8.62 -2.97
CA LEU A 166 -17.63 -8.19 -3.89
C LEU A 166 -17.97 -6.71 -3.68
N GLY A 167 -18.10 -6.26 -2.44
CA GLY A 167 -18.32 -4.85 -2.11
C GLY A 167 -17.19 -3.95 -2.59
N ALA A 168 -15.93 -4.38 -2.41
CA ALA A 168 -14.76 -3.68 -2.92
C ALA A 168 -14.74 -3.63 -4.46
N ALA A 169 -15.09 -4.73 -5.13
CA ALA A 169 -15.19 -4.77 -6.59
C ALA A 169 -16.30 -3.84 -7.13
N ILE A 170 -17.47 -3.79 -6.48
CA ILE A 170 -18.57 -2.91 -6.88
C ILE A 170 -18.18 -1.43 -6.73
N TRP A 171 -17.61 -1.06 -5.58
CA TRP A 171 -17.17 0.30 -5.33
C TRP A 171 -15.85 0.58 -6.03
N ILE A 172 -14.71 0.23 -5.43
CA ILE A 172 -13.38 0.59 -5.94
C ILE A 172 -13.10 -0.01 -7.32
N GLY A 173 -13.49 -1.28 -7.52
CA GLY A 173 -13.24 -2.00 -8.78
C GLY A 173 -13.89 -1.35 -10.00
N GLY A 174 -15.07 -0.75 -9.84
CA GLY A 174 -15.82 -0.10 -10.92
C GLY A 174 -15.36 1.33 -11.25
N LEU A 175 -14.55 1.96 -10.39
CA LEU A 175 -14.21 3.38 -10.50
C LEU A 175 -13.46 3.73 -11.80
N PRO A 176 -12.52 2.91 -12.33
CA PRO A 176 -11.85 3.25 -13.59
C PRO A 176 -12.82 3.31 -14.77
N ALA A 177 -13.75 2.34 -14.88
CA ALA A 177 -14.78 2.35 -15.91
C ALA A 177 -15.75 3.53 -15.73
N PHE A 178 -16.09 3.85 -14.48
CA PHE A 178 -16.92 5.00 -14.14
C PHE A 178 -16.25 6.33 -14.53
N LEU A 179 -14.99 6.54 -14.16
CA LEU A 179 -14.22 7.74 -14.50
C LEU A 179 -14.10 7.92 -16.01
N CYS A 180 -13.82 6.84 -16.75
CA CYS A 180 -13.81 6.86 -18.21
C CYS A 180 -15.19 7.24 -18.78
N SER A 181 -16.28 6.74 -18.19
CA SER A 181 -17.65 7.09 -18.60
C SER A 181 -17.95 8.58 -18.35
N LEU A 182 -17.55 9.13 -17.21
CA LEU A 182 -17.69 10.57 -16.91
C LEU A 182 -16.89 11.46 -17.88
N ASN A 183 -15.80 10.94 -18.44
CA ASN A 183 -14.97 11.67 -19.42
C ASN A 183 -15.48 11.52 -20.86
N LEU A 184 -16.14 10.41 -21.16
CA LEU A 184 -16.71 10.13 -22.48
C LEU A 184 -18.02 10.88 -22.71
N LEU A 185 -18.94 10.82 -21.74
CA LEU A 185 -20.30 11.30 -21.93
C LEU A 185 -20.38 12.84 -21.94
N PRO A 186 -21.19 13.42 -22.84
CA PRO A 186 -21.52 14.84 -22.78
C PRO A 186 -22.36 15.14 -21.52
N ARG A 187 -22.41 16.41 -21.13
CA ARG A 187 -23.30 16.87 -20.06
C ARG A 187 -24.74 16.65 -20.49
N GLY A 188 -25.52 15.96 -19.66
CA GLY A 188 -26.92 15.66 -19.93
C GLY A 188 -27.43 14.46 -19.14
N SER A 189 -28.64 14.02 -19.50
CA SER A 189 -29.37 12.96 -18.80
C SER A 189 -28.66 11.61 -18.78
N ALA A 190 -27.94 11.24 -19.86
CA ALA A 190 -27.15 10.01 -19.92
C ALA A 190 -26.02 9.99 -18.88
N LEU A 191 -25.26 11.08 -18.76
CA LEU A 191 -24.21 11.23 -17.75
C LEU A 191 -24.78 11.20 -16.34
N ALA A 192 -25.90 11.88 -16.10
CA ALA A 192 -26.59 11.88 -14.82
C ALA A 192 -27.09 10.47 -14.44
N ALA A 193 -27.67 9.72 -15.39
CA ALA A 193 -28.15 8.35 -15.17
C ALA A 193 -27.01 7.38 -14.81
N VAL A 194 -25.88 7.45 -15.52
CA VAL A 194 -24.67 6.67 -15.19
C VAL A 194 -24.14 7.03 -13.81
N ALA A 195 -24.05 8.32 -13.49
CA ALA A 195 -23.59 8.82 -12.19
C ALA A 195 -24.49 8.35 -11.04
N GLN A 196 -25.82 8.47 -11.18
CA GLN A 196 -26.79 8.02 -10.18
C GLN A 196 -26.72 6.51 -9.95
N ARG A 197 -26.71 5.74 -11.04
CA ARG A 197 -26.69 4.27 -10.95
C ARG A 197 -25.40 3.76 -10.34
N TYR A 198 -24.27 4.33 -10.72
CA TYR A 198 -22.98 3.97 -10.13
C TYR A 198 -22.88 4.39 -8.65
N SER A 199 -23.44 5.55 -8.28
CA SER A 199 -23.51 5.97 -6.88
C SER A 199 -24.35 5.00 -6.04
N ALA A 200 -25.48 4.51 -6.56
CA ALA A 200 -26.31 3.52 -5.87
C ALA A 200 -25.60 2.17 -5.71
N MET A 201 -24.91 1.70 -6.77
CA MET A 201 -24.07 0.52 -6.71
C MET A 201 -22.97 0.66 -5.66
N SER A 202 -22.26 1.79 -5.65
CA SER A 202 -21.18 2.06 -4.70
C SER A 202 -21.69 2.06 -3.26
N MET A 203 -22.86 2.65 -2.98
CA MET A 203 -23.48 2.60 -1.65
C MET A 203 -23.81 1.17 -1.21
N ALA A 204 -24.31 0.32 -2.11
CA ALA A 204 -24.54 -1.09 -1.82
C ALA A 204 -23.23 -1.84 -1.53
N GLY A 205 -22.17 -1.56 -2.31
CA GLY A 205 -20.82 -2.10 -2.09
C GLY A 205 -20.24 -1.68 -0.73
N VAL A 206 -20.37 -0.41 -0.36
CA VAL A 206 -20.01 0.12 0.97
C VAL A 206 -20.75 -0.61 2.07
N GLY A 207 -22.07 -0.81 1.93
CA GLY A 207 -22.87 -1.58 2.89
C GLY A 207 -22.35 -3.01 3.07
N GLY A 208 -22.04 -3.69 1.96
CA GLY A 208 -21.43 -5.02 1.99
C GLY A 208 -20.06 -5.04 2.70
N ILE A 209 -19.19 -4.06 2.43
CA ILE A 209 -17.89 -3.90 3.09
C ILE A 209 -18.06 -3.67 4.60
N LEU A 210 -18.99 -2.82 5.01
CA LEU A 210 -19.24 -2.52 6.43
C LEU A 210 -19.72 -3.76 7.18
N VAL A 211 -20.74 -4.45 6.66
CA VAL A 211 -21.29 -5.66 7.29
C VAL A 211 -20.23 -6.75 7.40
N SER A 212 -19.55 -7.06 6.29
CA SER A 212 -18.48 -8.05 6.28
C SER A 212 -17.28 -7.65 7.15
N GLY A 213 -16.92 -6.36 7.17
CA GLY A 213 -15.84 -5.82 7.98
C GLY A 213 -16.10 -5.95 9.47
N VAL A 214 -17.33 -5.68 9.92
CA VAL A 214 -17.73 -5.88 11.33
C VAL A 214 -17.70 -7.36 11.70
N LEU A 215 -18.20 -8.25 10.83
CA LEU A 215 -18.12 -9.70 11.07
C LEU A 215 -16.65 -10.15 11.20
N MET A 216 -15.79 -9.76 10.26
CA MET A 216 -14.36 -10.10 10.30
C MET A 216 -13.66 -9.49 11.52
N LEU A 217 -14.01 -8.27 11.94
CA LEU A 217 -13.47 -7.65 13.16
C LEU A 217 -13.76 -8.52 14.40
N VAL A 218 -15.01 -8.99 14.55
CA VAL A 218 -15.41 -9.85 15.66
C VAL A 218 -14.64 -11.17 15.65
N PHE A 219 -14.51 -11.82 14.49
CA PHE A 219 -13.94 -13.17 14.39
C PHE A 219 -12.42 -13.23 14.19
N TYR A 220 -11.76 -12.14 13.79
CA TYR A 220 -10.30 -12.09 13.61
C TYR A 220 -9.57 -11.24 14.65
N VAL A 221 -10.26 -10.32 15.34
CA VAL A 221 -9.64 -9.50 16.40
C VAL A 221 -10.11 -9.91 17.79
N GLY A 222 -11.41 -10.09 18.00
CA GLY A 222 -11.97 -10.67 19.23
C GLY A 222 -11.96 -9.78 20.48
N SER A 223 -10.97 -8.88 20.67
CA SER A 223 -10.91 -7.99 21.84
C SER A 223 -10.27 -6.62 21.54
N SER A 224 -10.44 -5.66 22.46
CA SER A 224 -9.85 -4.33 22.31
C SER A 224 -8.32 -4.35 22.46
N GLU A 225 -7.81 -5.23 23.31
CA GLU A 225 -6.37 -5.47 23.54
C GLU A 225 -5.72 -6.06 22.30
N ALA A 226 -6.41 -6.96 21.59
CA ALA A 226 -5.93 -7.50 20.32
C ALA A 226 -5.88 -6.42 19.22
N MET A 227 -6.74 -5.40 19.28
CA MET A 227 -6.78 -4.31 18.31
C MET A 227 -5.55 -3.41 18.42
N TYR A 228 -5.15 -3.00 19.63
CA TYR A 228 -3.98 -2.11 19.80
C TYR A 228 -2.67 -2.87 20.07
N GLY A 229 -2.74 -4.08 20.63
CA GLY A 229 -1.59 -4.86 21.09
C GLY A 229 -1.05 -5.85 20.07
N THR A 230 -1.51 -5.81 18.81
CA THR A 230 -1.01 -6.66 17.71
C THR A 230 -0.79 -5.85 16.43
N ALA A 231 0.19 -6.25 15.62
CA ALA A 231 0.44 -5.66 14.30
C ALA A 231 -0.79 -5.75 13.39
N TYR A 232 -1.48 -6.90 13.42
CA TYR A 232 -2.73 -7.13 12.68
C TYR A 232 -3.80 -6.08 13.04
N GLY A 233 -4.02 -5.85 14.34
CA GLY A 233 -5.02 -4.90 14.83
C GLY A 233 -4.68 -3.45 14.49
N MET A 234 -3.43 -3.03 14.68
CA MET A 234 -2.96 -1.68 14.34
C MET A 234 -3.06 -1.41 12.84
N MET A 235 -2.65 -2.37 12.02
CA MET A 235 -2.77 -2.28 10.56
C MET A 235 -4.22 -2.28 10.09
N LEU A 236 -5.12 -3.00 10.78
CA LEU A 236 -6.57 -2.87 10.58
C LEU A 236 -7.06 -1.47 10.95
N GLY A 237 -6.57 -0.87 12.04
CA GLY A 237 -6.84 0.53 12.40
C GLY A 237 -6.44 1.51 11.29
N THR A 238 -5.25 1.33 10.71
CA THR A 238 -4.79 2.07 9.52
C THR A 238 -5.75 1.90 8.34
N LYS A 239 -6.17 0.66 8.04
CA LYS A 239 -7.15 0.37 6.98
C LYS A 239 -8.48 1.08 7.24
N ILE A 240 -8.95 1.11 8.49
CA ILE A 240 -10.17 1.81 8.90
C ILE A 240 -10.03 3.32 8.69
N ALA A 241 -8.90 3.94 9.07
CA ALA A 241 -8.66 5.37 8.86
C ALA A 241 -8.68 5.76 7.36
N LEU A 242 -8.04 4.95 6.52
CA LEU A 242 -8.08 5.13 5.06
C LEU A 242 -9.49 4.91 4.49
N PHE A 243 -10.22 3.91 5.01
CA PHE A 243 -11.60 3.63 4.60
C PHE A 243 -12.55 4.78 4.98
N LEU A 244 -12.42 5.35 6.18
CA LEU A 244 -13.18 6.54 6.58
C LEU A 244 -12.89 7.74 5.67
N SER A 245 -11.61 7.90 5.25
CA SER A 245 -11.23 8.93 4.28
C SER A 245 -11.95 8.73 2.94
N LEU A 246 -12.03 7.49 2.46
CA LEU A 246 -12.82 7.15 1.26
C LEU A 246 -14.32 7.40 1.44
N LEU A 247 -14.89 7.12 2.62
CA LEU A 247 -16.31 7.40 2.88
C LEU A 247 -16.61 8.90 2.82
N LEU A 248 -15.71 9.75 3.30
CA LEU A 248 -15.86 11.21 3.20
C LEU A 248 -15.82 11.69 1.74
N LEU A 249 -14.91 11.13 0.92
CA LEU A 249 -14.86 11.39 -0.52
C LEU A 249 -16.12 10.89 -1.22
N GLY A 250 -16.55 9.67 -0.89
CA GLY A 250 -17.77 9.04 -1.40
C GLY A 250 -19.03 9.81 -1.07
N LEU A 251 -19.14 10.37 0.15
CA LEU A 251 -20.21 11.29 0.53
C LEU A 251 -20.16 12.57 -0.32
N GLY A 252 -18.97 13.17 -0.48
CA GLY A 252 -18.76 14.32 -1.35
C GLY A 252 -19.18 14.06 -2.80
N ASN A 253 -18.94 12.84 -3.29
CA ASN A 253 -19.34 12.38 -4.61
C ASN A 253 -20.83 12.11 -4.71
N ALA A 254 -21.46 11.46 -3.73
CA ALA A 254 -22.91 11.28 -3.69
C ALA A 254 -23.66 12.62 -3.74
N LEU A 255 -23.15 13.64 -3.03
CA LEU A 255 -23.68 15.00 -3.10
C LEU A 255 -23.47 15.66 -4.48
N ALA A 256 -22.33 15.41 -5.14
CA ALA A 256 -22.11 15.87 -6.52
C ALA A 256 -23.10 15.21 -7.49
N VAL A 257 -23.31 13.89 -7.36
CA VAL A 257 -24.24 13.12 -8.18
C VAL A 257 -25.68 13.62 -8.03
N ARG A 258 -26.10 14.02 -6.83
CA ARG A 258 -27.42 14.65 -6.61
C ARG A 258 -27.57 15.99 -7.36
N GLN A 259 -26.51 16.79 -7.47
CA GLN A 259 -26.54 18.03 -8.26
C GLN A 259 -26.67 17.73 -9.76
N LEU A 260 -25.91 16.75 -10.26
CA LEU A 260 -26.00 16.29 -11.65
C LEU A 260 -27.40 15.75 -11.98
N ALA A 261 -28.07 15.11 -11.01
CA ALA A 261 -29.45 14.63 -11.15
C ALA A 261 -30.47 15.76 -11.33
N GLY A 262 -30.19 16.95 -10.79
CA GLY A 262 -30.98 18.17 -10.99
C GLY A 262 -30.46 19.06 -12.13
N ASP A 263 -29.75 18.48 -13.10
CA ASP A 263 -29.14 19.17 -14.26
C ASP A 263 -28.10 20.27 -13.92
N VAL A 264 -27.51 20.22 -12.71
CA VAL A 264 -26.45 21.13 -12.28
C VAL A 264 -25.07 20.46 -12.41
N PHE A 265 -24.34 20.77 -13.47
CA PHE A 265 -23.05 20.12 -13.79
C PHE A 265 -21.79 20.81 -13.23
N ALA A 266 -21.95 21.86 -12.41
CA ALA A 266 -20.82 22.57 -11.79
C ALA A 266 -19.94 21.68 -10.91
N ALA A 267 -20.52 20.62 -10.33
CA ALA A 267 -19.79 19.66 -9.49
C ALA A 267 -19.05 18.56 -10.28
N LEU A 268 -19.21 18.47 -11.62
CA LEU A 268 -18.63 17.39 -12.42
C LEU A 268 -17.09 17.35 -12.38
N PRO A 269 -16.34 18.47 -12.47
CA PRO A 269 -14.89 18.43 -12.33
C PRO A 269 -14.46 17.87 -10.97
N ARG A 270 -15.11 18.30 -9.88
CA ARG A 270 -14.86 17.79 -8.53
C ARG A 270 -15.10 16.29 -8.43
N LEU A 271 -16.23 15.80 -8.94
CA LEU A 271 -16.56 14.37 -8.98
C LEU A 271 -15.45 13.56 -9.65
N LYS A 272 -14.97 14.00 -10.83
CA LYS A 272 -13.89 13.32 -11.55
C LYS A 272 -12.60 13.25 -10.74
N ARG A 273 -12.20 14.33 -10.07
CA ARG A 273 -10.95 14.37 -9.30
C ARG A 273 -11.05 13.61 -7.99
N PHE A 274 -12.21 13.59 -7.35
CA PHE A 274 -12.44 12.76 -6.17
C PHE A 274 -12.41 11.28 -6.54
N VAL A 275 -12.98 10.88 -7.68
CA VAL A 275 -12.86 9.50 -8.18
C VAL A 275 -11.40 9.10 -8.44
N GLU A 276 -10.57 10.00 -8.96
CA GLU A 276 -9.11 9.73 -9.10
C GLU A 276 -8.45 9.45 -7.74
N VAL A 277 -8.77 10.26 -6.73
CA VAL A 277 -8.27 10.05 -5.36
C VAL A 277 -8.82 8.76 -4.74
N GLU A 278 -10.11 8.45 -4.96
CA GLU A 278 -10.72 7.21 -4.46
C GLU A 278 -10.06 5.96 -5.05
N ILE A 279 -9.71 5.97 -6.35
CA ILE A 279 -8.94 4.88 -6.98
C ILE A 279 -7.58 4.74 -6.30
N GLY A 280 -6.90 5.86 -6.08
CA GLY A 280 -5.60 5.92 -5.44
C GLY A 280 -5.57 5.36 -4.03
N ILE A 281 -6.41 5.89 -3.14
CA ILE A 281 -6.53 5.40 -1.75
C ILE A 281 -7.09 3.98 -1.74
N GLY A 282 -8.00 3.63 -2.66
CA GLY A 282 -8.52 2.28 -2.81
C GLY A 282 -7.43 1.26 -3.13
N ILE A 283 -6.48 1.60 -4.00
CA ILE A 283 -5.29 0.76 -4.25
C ILE A 283 -4.48 0.63 -2.97
N SER A 284 -4.20 1.73 -2.26
CA SER A 284 -3.47 1.67 -0.98
C SER A 284 -4.13 0.75 0.03
N ILE A 285 -5.46 0.80 0.19
CA ILE A 285 -6.23 -0.08 1.08
C ILE A 285 -6.13 -1.55 0.66
N LEU A 286 -6.11 -1.86 -0.63
CA LEU A 286 -5.97 -3.23 -1.13
C LEU A 286 -4.57 -3.79 -0.88
N LEU A 287 -3.54 -2.94 -0.95
CA LEU A 287 -2.18 -3.30 -0.55
C LEU A 287 -2.08 -3.51 0.96
N VAL A 288 -2.63 -2.61 1.78
CA VAL A 288 -2.74 -2.80 3.24
C VAL A 288 -3.48 -4.10 3.57
N ALA A 289 -4.54 -4.43 2.85
CA ALA A 289 -5.27 -5.67 3.05
C ALA A 289 -4.39 -6.91 2.77
N ALA A 290 -3.45 -6.84 1.82
CA ALA A 290 -2.49 -7.92 1.60
C ALA A 290 -1.52 -8.07 2.77
N SER A 291 -1.02 -6.96 3.31
CA SER A 291 -0.14 -6.93 4.49
C SER A 291 -0.84 -7.46 5.75
N ILE A 292 -2.12 -7.11 5.97
CA ILE A 292 -2.91 -7.71 7.07
C ILE A 292 -3.02 -9.23 6.89
N THR A 293 -3.17 -9.71 5.65
CA THR A 293 -3.29 -11.16 5.39
C THR A 293 -1.96 -11.92 5.48
N SER A 294 -0.81 -11.25 5.50
CA SER A 294 0.48 -11.88 5.82
C SER A 294 0.75 -11.96 7.32
N LEU A 295 -0.05 -11.27 8.15
CA LEU A 295 0.02 -11.34 9.60
C LEU A 295 -0.95 -12.41 10.13
N PRO A 296 -0.61 -13.07 11.26
CA PRO A 296 -1.57 -13.91 11.95
C PRO A 296 -2.75 -13.04 12.42
N PRO A 297 -3.99 -13.53 12.32
CA PRO A 297 -5.14 -12.82 12.88
C PRO A 297 -4.92 -12.50 14.37
N ALA A 298 -5.31 -11.30 14.80
CA ALA A 298 -5.00 -10.80 16.13
C ALA A 298 -5.55 -11.68 17.27
N ILE A 299 -6.69 -12.35 17.05
CA ILE A 299 -7.28 -13.28 18.02
C ILE A 299 -6.37 -14.50 18.29
N ASP A 300 -5.54 -14.90 17.32
CA ASP A 300 -4.66 -16.07 17.43
C ASP A 300 -3.35 -15.75 18.16
N LEU A 301 -2.96 -14.47 18.23
CA LEU A 301 -1.78 -14.02 18.95
C LEU A 301 -2.16 -13.73 20.41
N VAL A 302 -2.16 -14.74 21.28
CA VAL A 302 -2.54 -14.57 22.71
C VAL A 302 -1.33 -14.19 23.56
N ASP A 303 -0.18 -14.81 23.30
CA ASP A 303 1.09 -14.51 23.94
C ASP A 303 1.90 -13.47 23.13
N GLY A 304 2.68 -12.63 23.82
CA GLY A 304 3.56 -11.64 23.16
C GLY A 304 2.85 -10.38 22.64
N ARG A 305 1.61 -10.10 23.06
CA ARG A 305 0.95 -8.80 22.81
C ARG A 305 1.68 -7.68 23.53
N ALA A 306 1.74 -6.50 22.90
CA ALA A 306 2.16 -5.30 23.62
C ALA A 306 1.06 -4.87 24.59
N THR A 307 1.45 -4.58 25.84
CA THR A 307 0.54 -4.06 26.84
C THR A 307 0.29 -2.56 26.63
N ALA A 308 -0.81 -2.04 27.19
CA ALA A 308 -1.08 -0.60 27.14
C ALA A 308 0.04 0.22 27.82
N ALA A 309 0.67 -0.33 28.86
CA ALA A 309 1.78 0.34 29.55
C ALA A 309 3.01 0.47 28.65
N GLU A 310 3.38 -0.59 27.93
CA GLU A 310 4.50 -0.58 26.99
C GLU A 310 4.25 0.36 25.81
N ILE A 311 3.02 0.38 25.31
CA ILE A 311 2.60 1.32 24.25
C ILE A 311 2.68 2.76 24.76
N LEU A 312 2.19 3.02 25.98
CA LEU A 312 2.24 4.37 26.55
C LEU A 312 3.69 4.82 26.78
N GLU A 313 4.54 3.91 27.25
CA GLU A 313 5.97 4.18 27.38
C GLU A 313 6.60 4.49 26.02
N ARG A 314 6.25 3.71 24.99
CA ARG A 314 6.72 3.89 23.59
C ARG A 314 6.32 5.24 23.02
N LEU A 315 5.14 5.74 23.39
CA LEU A 315 4.55 7.00 22.91
C LEU A 315 4.84 8.19 23.83
N GLU A 316 5.51 8.00 24.96
CA GLU A 316 5.85 9.07 25.91
C GLU A 316 6.72 10.13 25.21
N PRO A 317 6.25 11.37 25.04
CA PRO A 317 7.04 12.41 24.37
C PRO A 317 8.30 12.75 25.15
N ARG A 318 9.46 12.63 24.51
CA ARG A 318 10.76 13.06 25.05
C ARG A 318 11.42 14.06 24.11
N TRP A 319 12.37 14.82 24.63
CA TRP A 319 13.18 15.69 23.79
C TRP A 319 14.03 14.83 22.84
N PRO A 320 14.19 15.23 21.56
CA PRO A 320 14.97 14.46 20.61
C PRO A 320 16.43 14.35 21.06
N ALA A 321 17.00 13.16 20.90
CA ALA A 321 18.42 12.90 21.04
C ALA A 321 19.17 13.56 19.87
N LEU A 322 19.80 14.69 20.17
CA LEU A 322 20.64 15.44 19.20
C LEU A 322 22.13 15.13 19.38
N VAL A 323 22.46 14.16 20.22
CA VAL A 323 23.82 13.68 20.46
C VAL A 323 23.87 12.23 20.01
N SER A 324 24.80 11.93 19.12
CA SER A 324 25.01 10.56 18.67
C SER A 324 25.80 9.76 19.71
N PRO A 325 25.46 8.47 19.91
CA PRO A 325 26.36 7.55 20.59
C PRO A 325 27.64 7.31 19.76
N ASP A 326 28.68 6.80 20.42
CA ASP A 326 29.92 6.39 19.77
C ASP A 326 29.70 5.07 19.03
N LYS A 327 30.09 5.01 17.75
CA LYS A 327 29.90 3.83 16.90
C LYS A 327 30.64 2.61 17.45
N ASP A 328 31.75 2.82 18.16
CA ASP A 328 32.59 1.73 18.64
C ASP A 328 31.94 0.96 19.80
N ASN A 329 30.88 1.51 20.40
CA ASN A 329 30.09 0.89 21.48
C ASN A 329 28.82 0.18 20.97
N LEU A 330 28.57 0.17 19.65
CA LEU A 330 27.45 -0.59 19.09
C LEU A 330 27.72 -2.09 19.23
N ALA A 331 26.67 -2.90 19.36
CA ALA A 331 26.81 -4.32 19.70
C ALA A 331 27.66 -5.10 18.69
N PHE A 332 27.55 -4.78 17.39
CA PHE A 332 28.41 -5.34 16.34
C PHE A 332 29.91 -5.12 16.61
N TYR A 333 30.29 -3.92 17.05
CA TYR A 333 31.68 -3.57 17.33
C TYR A 333 32.16 -4.09 18.70
N GLU A 334 31.26 -4.25 19.67
CA GLU A 334 31.54 -4.93 20.93
C GLU A 334 31.87 -6.42 20.69
N GLU A 335 31.06 -7.12 19.89
CA GLU A 335 31.32 -8.51 19.53
C GLU A 335 32.59 -8.69 18.72
N LEU A 336 32.83 -7.80 17.75
CA LEU A 336 34.07 -7.82 16.96
C LEU A 336 35.30 -7.70 17.86
N ARG A 337 35.25 -6.84 18.90
CA ARG A 337 36.33 -6.71 19.89
C ARG A 337 36.48 -7.98 20.72
N GLN A 338 35.39 -8.56 21.23
CA GLN A 338 35.43 -9.80 22.02
C GLN A 338 36.04 -10.96 21.24
N GLN A 339 35.68 -11.12 19.96
CA GLN A 339 36.25 -12.14 19.09
C GLN A 339 37.73 -11.91 18.79
N SER A 340 38.16 -10.64 18.67
CA SER A 340 39.58 -10.32 18.47
C SER A 340 40.46 -10.58 19.71
N SER A 341 39.86 -10.68 20.90
CA SER A 341 40.56 -10.98 22.16
C SER A 341 40.63 -12.46 22.52
N ASP A 342 39.78 -13.31 21.95
CA ASP A 342 39.83 -14.77 22.12
C ASP A 342 40.74 -15.39 21.05
N ASP A 343 42.02 -15.63 21.37
CA ASP A 343 43.04 -16.29 20.53
C ASP A 343 42.76 -17.80 20.24
N GLY A 344 41.50 -18.20 20.14
CA GLY A 344 41.04 -19.59 19.95
C GLY A 344 40.62 -19.89 18.52
N ILE A 345 41.14 -20.99 17.96
CA ILE A 345 40.84 -21.57 16.64
C ILE A 345 39.31 -21.66 16.42
N GLY A 346 38.75 -20.66 15.76
CA GLY A 346 37.32 -20.59 15.49
C GLY A 346 36.84 -19.20 15.11
N ALA A 347 37.62 -18.40 14.38
CA ALA A 347 37.18 -17.13 13.81
C ALA A 347 36.09 -17.40 12.75
N LYS A 348 34.86 -17.66 13.20
CA LYS A 348 33.67 -17.46 12.37
C LYS A 348 33.61 -15.96 12.14
N HIS A 349 33.97 -15.50 10.95
CA HIS A 349 33.67 -14.15 10.50
C HIS A 349 32.26 -13.78 10.98
N LEU A 350 32.13 -12.67 11.72
CA LEU A 350 30.85 -12.01 11.95
C LEU A 350 30.27 -11.69 10.56
N GLN A 351 29.49 -12.63 10.03
CA GLN A 351 28.75 -12.41 8.81
C GLN A 351 27.57 -11.57 9.22
N ALA A 352 27.63 -10.28 8.88
CA ALA A 352 26.58 -9.29 9.17
C ALA A 352 25.20 -9.72 8.65
N TYR A 353 25.19 -10.65 7.70
CA TYR A 353 23.99 -11.25 7.16
C TYR A 353 24.31 -12.66 6.62
N VAL A 354 23.64 -13.68 7.16
CA VAL A 354 23.59 -15.00 6.53
C VAL A 354 22.19 -15.15 5.91
N PRO A 355 22.08 -15.12 4.57
CA PRO A 355 20.85 -15.42 3.85
C PRO A 355 20.11 -16.64 4.43
N GLY A 356 18.86 -16.45 4.85
CA GLY A 356 18.01 -17.50 5.44
C GLY A 356 18.31 -17.91 6.90
N ALA A 357 19.26 -17.30 7.60
CA ALA A 357 19.57 -17.68 8.99
C ALA A 357 18.57 -17.13 10.02
N GLY A 358 17.88 -16.03 9.70
CA GLY A 358 16.89 -15.41 10.61
C GLY A 358 17.45 -14.94 11.95
N ILE A 359 18.77 -14.85 12.09
CA ILE A 359 19.45 -14.36 13.29
C ILE A 359 19.58 -12.84 13.15
N PRO A 360 18.87 -12.02 13.94
CA PRO A 360 19.06 -10.58 13.93
C PRO A 360 20.48 -10.25 14.40
N LEU A 361 21.01 -9.13 13.94
CA LEU A 361 22.23 -8.57 14.50
C LEU A 361 22.02 -8.34 16.01
N PRO A 362 23.08 -8.51 16.83
CA PRO A 362 22.99 -8.24 18.25
C PRO A 362 22.66 -6.76 18.45
N ARG A 363 21.84 -6.45 19.46
CA ARG A 363 21.39 -5.09 19.76
C ARG A 363 21.63 -4.75 21.23
N ASN A 364 22.19 -3.57 21.49
CA ASN A 364 22.36 -3.01 22.81
C ASN A 364 21.69 -1.61 22.91
N ALA A 365 21.87 -0.93 24.05
CA ALA A 365 21.28 0.40 24.28
C ALA A 365 21.85 1.49 23.34
N GLU A 366 23.09 1.33 22.88
CA GLU A 366 23.73 2.27 21.96
C GLU A 366 23.16 2.12 20.53
N ASP A 367 22.78 0.90 20.12
CA ASP A 367 22.06 0.67 18.85
C ASP A 367 20.68 1.35 18.84
N ILE A 368 19.97 1.31 19.98
CA ILE A 368 18.71 2.06 20.17
C ILE A 368 18.97 3.57 20.06
N ALA A 369 19.95 4.11 20.78
CA ALA A 369 20.28 5.53 20.73
C ALA A 369 20.74 5.97 19.33
N TRP A 370 21.44 5.11 18.60
CA TRP A 370 21.88 5.37 17.22
C TRP A 370 20.69 5.48 16.27
N SER A 371 19.75 4.53 16.37
CA SER A 371 18.49 4.51 15.64
C SER A 371 17.64 5.76 15.94
N GLU A 372 17.44 6.09 17.22
CA GLU A 372 16.68 7.27 17.65
C GLU A 372 17.28 8.57 17.10
N TYR A 373 18.60 8.77 17.26
CA TYR A 373 19.28 9.94 16.72
C TYR A 373 19.07 10.07 15.21
N ASN A 374 19.20 8.96 14.46
CA ASN A 374 18.99 8.98 13.01
C ASN A 374 17.55 9.38 12.63
N HIS A 375 16.55 8.90 13.37
CA HIS A 375 15.15 9.29 13.18
C HIS A 375 14.92 10.76 13.55
N HIS A 376 15.48 11.25 14.65
CA HIS A 376 15.33 12.65 15.07
C HIS A 376 15.93 13.63 14.08
N ILE A 377 17.16 13.38 13.60
CA ILE A 377 17.79 14.24 12.57
C ILE A 377 16.99 14.21 11.27
N SER A 378 16.52 13.03 10.85
CA SER A 378 15.62 12.91 9.69
C SER A 378 14.31 13.68 9.90
N GLY A 379 13.77 13.65 11.12
CA GLY A 379 12.61 14.42 11.54
C GLY A 379 12.82 15.94 11.43
N ILE A 380 14.01 16.45 11.77
CA ILE A 380 14.35 17.87 11.55
C ILE A 380 14.28 18.21 10.06
N PHE A 381 14.90 17.41 9.18
CA PHE A 381 14.86 17.65 7.74
C PHE A 381 13.42 17.66 7.21
N VAL A 382 12.61 16.66 7.56
CA VAL A 382 11.23 16.54 7.08
C VAL A 382 10.34 17.65 7.65
N LEU A 383 10.51 18.03 8.91
CA LEU A 383 9.80 19.15 9.53
C LEU A 383 10.14 20.46 8.80
N LEU A 384 11.43 20.73 8.57
CA LEU A 384 11.86 21.92 7.83
C LEU A 384 11.31 21.94 6.40
N ILE A 385 11.25 20.79 5.71
CA ILE A 385 10.63 20.67 4.39
C ILE A 385 9.15 21.08 4.44
N GLY A 386 8.38 20.55 5.39
CA GLY A 386 6.96 20.90 5.56
C GLY A 386 6.76 22.38 5.89
N LEU A 387 7.57 22.94 6.80
CA LEU A 387 7.52 24.34 7.20
C LEU A 387 7.91 25.28 6.05
N LEU A 388 8.97 24.97 5.30
CA LEU A 388 9.36 25.78 4.14
C LEU A 388 8.31 25.73 3.03
N ALA A 389 7.68 24.57 2.80
CA ALA A 389 6.56 24.46 1.87
C ALA A 389 5.34 25.31 2.31
N LEU A 390 5.06 25.39 3.61
CA LEU A 390 4.03 26.32 4.15
C LEU A 390 4.41 27.78 3.93
N VAL A 391 5.66 28.13 4.21
CA VAL A 391 6.18 29.50 4.06
C VAL A 391 6.20 29.92 2.59
N GLU A 392 6.60 29.02 1.67
CA GLU A 392 6.48 29.21 0.21
C GLU A 392 5.04 29.54 -0.18
N LYS A 393 4.07 28.79 0.37
CA LYS A 393 2.64 28.95 0.06
C LYS A 393 2.10 30.34 0.41
N THR A 394 2.67 31.02 1.41
CA THR A 394 2.27 32.40 1.76
C THR A 394 2.55 33.42 0.66
N GLY A 395 3.46 33.11 -0.27
CA GLY A 395 3.97 34.04 -1.29
C GLY A 395 4.92 35.11 -0.76
N ARG A 396 5.11 35.22 0.56
CA ARG A 396 5.99 36.22 1.18
C ARG A 396 7.48 35.83 1.17
N ALA A 397 7.77 34.55 1.00
CA ALA A 397 9.12 34.01 1.02
C ALA A 397 9.34 33.10 -0.20
N PRO A 398 9.47 33.68 -1.40
CA PRO A 398 9.61 32.91 -2.64
C PRO A 398 10.91 32.08 -2.69
N TRP A 399 11.92 32.41 -1.87
CA TRP A 399 13.14 31.63 -1.74
C TRP A 399 12.89 30.24 -1.10
N ALA A 400 11.79 30.08 -0.36
CA ALA A 400 11.46 28.81 0.30
C ALA A 400 11.11 27.68 -0.69
N ARG A 401 10.86 28.00 -1.97
CA ARG A 401 10.63 27.02 -3.05
C ARG A 401 11.76 25.98 -3.23
N HIS A 402 12.93 26.24 -2.64
CA HIS A 402 14.10 25.38 -2.70
C HIS A 402 14.13 24.29 -1.61
N TRP A 403 13.06 24.15 -0.82
CA TRP A 403 12.90 23.08 0.16
C TRP A 403 13.22 21.67 -0.35
N PRO A 404 13.02 21.27 -1.64
CA PRO A 404 13.34 19.91 -2.06
C PRO A 404 14.82 19.57 -1.90
N LEU A 405 15.73 20.56 -1.92
CA LEU A 405 17.17 20.36 -1.71
C LEU A 405 17.50 19.82 -0.31
N LEU A 406 16.62 20.01 0.68
CA LEU A 406 16.79 19.41 2.00
C LEU A 406 16.73 17.87 1.95
N PHE A 407 16.02 17.27 0.99
CA PHE A 407 16.08 15.82 0.78
C PHE A 407 17.47 15.35 0.31
N VAL A 408 18.22 16.17 -0.43
CA VAL A 408 19.62 15.86 -0.79
C VAL A 408 20.50 15.91 0.46
N GLY A 409 20.29 16.91 1.32
CA GLY A 409 20.97 16.99 2.62
C GLY A 409 20.68 15.77 3.50
N MET A 410 19.41 15.36 3.59
CA MET A 410 18.99 14.17 4.33
C MET A 410 19.55 12.89 3.72
N ALA A 411 19.60 12.77 2.39
CA ALA A 411 20.25 11.65 1.70
C ALA A 411 21.74 11.56 2.04
N GLY A 412 22.44 12.70 2.06
CA GLY A 412 23.83 12.78 2.49
C GLY A 412 24.00 12.34 3.94
N PHE A 413 23.12 12.81 4.84
CA PHE A 413 23.12 12.37 6.24
C PHE A 413 22.94 10.85 6.36
N LEU A 414 21.91 10.29 5.73
CA LEU A 414 21.65 8.84 5.77
C LEU A 414 22.78 8.04 5.13
N PHE A 415 23.41 8.52 4.05
CA PHE A 415 24.56 7.85 3.44
C PHE A 415 25.72 7.65 4.41
N LEU A 416 25.93 8.62 5.31
CA LEU A 416 26.98 8.58 6.33
C LEU A 416 26.60 7.74 7.57
N ARG A 417 25.30 7.49 7.80
CA ARG A 417 24.78 7.07 9.12
C ARG A 417 23.83 5.87 9.14
N SER A 418 23.26 5.47 7.99
CA SER A 418 22.22 4.43 7.95
C SER A 418 22.73 3.07 8.43
N GLU A 419 23.94 2.68 8.01
CA GLU A 419 24.64 1.49 8.51
C GLU A 419 25.97 1.92 9.12
N ALA A 420 26.20 1.60 10.40
CA ALA A 420 27.44 1.97 11.09
C ALA A 420 28.61 1.08 10.67
N GLU A 421 28.29 -0.18 10.39
CA GLU A 421 29.18 -1.29 10.06
C GLU A 421 29.48 -1.38 8.55
N GLY A 422 28.62 -0.82 7.71
CA GLY A 422 28.71 -0.88 6.25
C GLY A 422 29.73 0.08 5.63
N TRP A 423 30.13 -0.22 4.39
CA TRP A 423 30.99 0.65 3.58
C TRP A 423 30.32 2.04 3.34
N PRO A 424 31.06 3.16 3.30
CA PRO A 424 32.53 3.28 3.31
C PRO A 424 33.17 3.56 4.67
N PHE A 425 32.38 3.76 5.73
CA PHE A 425 32.90 4.22 7.03
C PHE A 425 32.93 3.14 8.12
N GLY A 426 32.30 2.01 7.86
CA GLY A 426 32.26 0.86 8.74
C GLY A 426 33.39 -0.13 8.52
N ALA A 427 33.34 -1.24 9.27
CA ALA A 427 34.35 -2.30 9.22
C ALA A 427 34.17 -3.25 8.03
N LEU A 428 32.96 -3.35 7.48
CA LEU A 428 32.66 -4.23 6.36
C LEU A 428 33.18 -3.64 5.05
N SER A 429 33.75 -4.51 4.22
CA SER A 429 34.09 -4.15 2.84
C SER A 429 32.84 -3.88 2.01
N LEU A 430 33.01 -3.21 0.86
CA LEU A 430 31.90 -3.01 -0.09
C LEU A 430 31.28 -4.34 -0.52
N SER A 431 32.10 -5.37 -0.76
CA SER A 431 31.62 -6.69 -1.17
C SER A 431 30.82 -7.42 -0.10
N GLU A 432 31.12 -7.20 1.18
CA GLU A 432 30.36 -7.77 2.30
C GLU A 432 29.06 -7.00 2.50
N SER A 433 29.13 -5.66 2.46
CA SER A 433 27.95 -4.79 2.59
C SER A 433 26.93 -5.05 1.48
N LEU A 434 27.37 -5.28 0.24
CA LEU A 434 26.47 -5.59 -0.89
C LEU A 434 25.77 -6.96 -0.78
N ARG A 435 26.15 -7.82 0.16
CA ARG A 435 25.44 -9.07 0.43
C ARG A 435 24.24 -8.88 1.35
N ASP A 436 24.20 -7.79 2.09
CA ASP A 436 23.07 -7.41 2.91
C ASP A 436 22.00 -6.71 2.03
N PRO A 437 20.81 -7.31 1.86
CA PRO A 437 19.72 -6.69 1.13
C PRO A 437 19.27 -5.35 1.73
N GLU A 438 19.39 -5.16 3.05
CA GLU A 438 18.99 -3.93 3.74
C GLU A 438 19.93 -2.78 3.37
N TYR A 439 21.25 -2.99 3.44
CA TYR A 439 22.26 -2.07 2.89
C TYR A 439 21.95 -1.66 1.44
N VAL A 440 21.69 -2.63 0.55
CA VAL A 440 21.40 -2.35 -0.86
C VAL A 440 20.12 -1.51 -1.02
N GLN A 441 19.06 -1.84 -0.26
CA GLN A 441 17.81 -1.08 -0.26
C GLN A 441 18.04 0.36 0.18
N HIS A 442 18.74 0.58 1.30
CA HIS A 442 19.03 1.91 1.81
C HIS A 442 19.83 2.77 0.82
N LYS A 443 20.92 2.25 0.24
CA LYS A 443 21.71 3.01 -0.76
C LYS A 443 20.89 3.32 -2.01
N MET A 444 20.07 2.37 -2.48
CA MET A 444 19.18 2.60 -3.62
C MET A 444 18.13 3.67 -3.32
N PHE A 445 17.53 3.66 -2.12
CA PHE A 445 16.56 4.67 -1.71
C PHE A 445 17.19 6.06 -1.58
N MET A 446 18.44 6.17 -1.13
CA MET A 446 19.16 7.45 -1.12
C MET A 446 19.37 8.03 -2.52
N VAL A 447 19.78 7.19 -3.48
CA VAL A 447 19.93 7.60 -4.89
C VAL A 447 18.59 8.06 -5.46
N LEU A 448 17.53 7.29 -5.21
CA LEU A 448 16.18 7.63 -5.64
C LEU A 448 15.70 8.94 -5.01
N MET A 449 15.96 9.14 -3.72
CA MET A 449 15.61 10.35 -2.99
C MET A 449 16.35 11.58 -3.53
N CYS A 450 17.66 11.48 -3.82
CA CYS A 450 18.41 12.54 -4.48
C CYS A 450 17.86 12.88 -5.87
N ALA A 451 17.62 11.86 -6.70
CA ALA A 451 17.06 12.06 -8.04
C ALA A 451 15.69 12.74 -7.98
N PHE A 452 14.84 12.32 -7.04
CA PHE A 452 13.54 12.90 -6.79
C PHE A 452 13.63 14.36 -6.31
N ALA A 453 14.52 14.64 -5.36
CA ALA A 453 14.75 15.97 -4.81
C ALA A 453 15.16 16.97 -5.90
N LEU A 454 16.13 16.57 -6.74
CA LEU A 454 16.59 17.38 -7.86
C LEU A 454 15.49 17.57 -8.91
N PHE A 455 14.70 16.53 -9.18
CA PHE A 455 13.56 16.61 -10.09
C PHE A 455 12.50 17.61 -9.58
N GLU A 456 12.02 17.46 -8.34
CA GLU A 456 11.01 18.36 -7.78
C GLU A 456 11.54 19.78 -7.64
N TRP A 457 12.81 19.95 -7.28
CA TRP A 457 13.47 21.26 -7.30
C TRP A 457 13.46 21.87 -8.71
N SER A 458 13.73 21.09 -9.76
CA SER A 458 13.68 21.57 -11.14
C SER A 458 12.29 22.04 -11.59
N VAL A 459 11.24 21.36 -11.11
CA VAL A 459 9.84 21.76 -11.35
C VAL A 459 9.54 23.06 -10.60
N ARG A 460 9.89 23.14 -9.31
CA ARG A 460 9.64 24.31 -8.44
C ARG A 460 10.41 25.55 -8.85
N ALA A 461 11.63 25.39 -9.35
CA ALA A 461 12.47 26.47 -9.82
C ALA A 461 12.09 26.96 -11.24
N GLY A 462 11.13 26.29 -11.91
CA GLY A 462 10.71 26.63 -13.27
C GLY A 462 11.67 26.18 -14.37
N MET A 463 12.64 25.33 -14.05
CA MET A 463 13.54 24.73 -15.05
C MET A 463 12.82 23.66 -15.88
N LEU A 464 11.91 22.91 -15.27
CA LEU A 464 11.05 21.95 -15.95
C LEU A 464 9.59 22.44 -15.97
N THR A 465 9.14 22.92 -17.13
CA THR A 465 7.82 23.58 -17.29
C THR A 465 6.71 22.66 -17.79
N ARG A 466 7.00 21.36 -18.00
CA ARG A 466 5.99 20.41 -18.50
C ARG A 466 4.93 20.15 -17.44
N ARG A 467 3.65 20.33 -17.80
CA ARG A 467 2.51 20.15 -16.87
C ARG A 467 2.44 18.79 -16.16
N TRP A 468 2.94 17.72 -16.79
CA TRP A 468 2.93 16.40 -16.15
C TRP A 468 3.93 16.29 -15.00
N ALA A 469 4.98 17.11 -15.00
CA ALA A 469 6.07 17.03 -14.03
C ALA A 469 5.59 17.38 -12.61
N SER A 470 4.65 18.30 -12.45
CA SER A 470 4.06 18.64 -11.14
C SER A 470 3.28 17.49 -10.50
N TYR A 471 2.91 16.46 -11.27
CA TYR A 471 2.21 15.28 -10.74
C TYR A 471 3.16 14.21 -10.20
N VAL A 472 4.46 14.31 -10.45
CA VAL A 472 5.43 13.29 -10.01
C VAL A 472 5.54 13.28 -8.48
N PHE A 473 5.65 14.46 -7.84
CA PHE A 473 5.71 14.58 -6.38
C PHE A 473 4.54 13.90 -5.65
N PRO A 474 3.26 14.24 -5.92
CA PRO A 474 2.15 13.57 -5.24
C PRO A 474 2.08 12.08 -5.57
N LEU A 475 2.35 11.65 -6.80
CA LEU A 475 2.30 10.22 -7.15
C LEU A 475 3.38 9.41 -6.43
N LEU A 476 4.63 9.89 -6.41
CA LEU A 476 5.70 9.21 -5.70
C LEU A 476 5.50 9.25 -4.18
N SER A 477 4.91 10.31 -3.64
CA SER A 477 4.54 10.37 -2.22
C SER A 477 3.44 9.34 -1.88
N ALA A 478 2.44 9.17 -2.76
CA ALA A 478 1.40 8.15 -2.59
C ALA A 478 1.98 6.73 -2.66
N VAL A 479 2.89 6.49 -3.62
CA VAL A 479 3.60 5.22 -3.75
C VAL A 479 4.47 4.95 -2.52
N GLY A 480 5.29 5.91 -2.10
CA GLY A 480 6.14 5.78 -0.91
C GLY A 480 5.34 5.50 0.36
N GLY A 481 4.28 6.28 0.61
CA GLY A 481 3.38 6.05 1.75
C GLY A 481 2.67 4.70 1.68
N THR A 482 2.27 4.24 0.49
CA THR A 482 1.65 2.91 0.34
C THR A 482 2.67 1.79 0.53
N MET A 483 3.88 1.93 -0.01
CA MET A 483 4.95 0.93 0.13
C MET A 483 5.37 0.77 1.59
N LEU A 484 5.38 1.87 2.36
CA LEU A 484 5.66 1.84 3.80
C LEU A 484 4.65 0.98 4.58
N LEU A 485 3.39 0.91 4.13
CA LEU A 485 2.37 0.02 4.72
C LEU A 485 2.53 -1.45 4.31
N THR A 486 3.34 -1.73 3.29
CA THR A 486 3.54 -3.08 2.74
C THR A 486 4.89 -3.69 3.04
N HIS A 487 5.83 -2.91 3.54
CA HIS A 487 7.11 -3.41 4.00
C HIS A 487 6.94 -4.04 5.38
N SER A 488 7.45 -5.26 5.55
CA SER A 488 7.50 -5.97 6.83
C SER A 488 8.95 -6.23 7.18
N HIS A 489 9.37 -5.88 8.39
CA HIS A 489 10.71 -6.22 8.88
C HIS A 489 10.82 -7.74 9.08
N SER A 490 12.01 -8.30 8.81
CA SER A 490 12.36 -9.70 9.05
C SER A 490 12.16 -10.05 10.54
N ILE A 491 11.27 -11.00 10.85
CA ILE A 491 10.75 -11.18 12.21
C ILE A 491 11.49 -12.32 12.93
N ALA A 492 12.25 -11.96 13.96
CA ALA A 492 12.54 -12.85 15.09
C ALA A 492 11.55 -12.64 16.26
N ASN A 493 10.94 -11.45 16.40
CA ASN A 493 10.01 -11.09 17.49
C ASN A 493 8.79 -10.28 17.01
N VAL A 494 7.58 -10.84 17.18
CA VAL A 494 6.31 -10.24 16.72
C VAL A 494 5.95 -8.95 17.50
N LYS A 495 6.40 -8.83 18.75
CA LYS A 495 6.14 -7.65 19.59
C LYS A 495 6.98 -6.45 19.16
N GLU A 496 8.25 -6.68 18.84
CA GLU A 496 9.15 -5.63 18.31
C GLU A 496 8.65 -5.10 16.97
N LEU A 497 8.17 -5.98 16.09
CA LEU A 497 7.53 -5.57 14.83
C LEU A 497 6.37 -4.60 15.08
N LEU A 498 5.47 -4.93 16.01
CA LEU A 498 4.38 -4.04 16.39
C LEU A 498 4.89 -2.68 16.87
N LEU A 499 5.86 -2.67 17.79
CA LEU A 499 6.40 -1.44 18.39
C LEU A 499 7.08 -0.54 17.35
N LEU A 500 7.72 -1.11 16.33
CA LEU A 500 8.25 -0.38 15.18
C LEU A 500 7.13 0.17 14.30
N GLU A 501 6.10 -0.65 14.00
CA GLU A 501 4.96 -0.26 13.17
C GLU A 501 4.16 0.91 13.77
N MET A 502 4.13 1.08 15.10
CA MET A 502 3.35 2.15 15.76
C MET A 502 3.71 3.56 15.28
N SER A 503 4.97 3.79 14.91
CA SER A 503 5.42 5.09 14.38
C SER A 503 5.30 5.16 12.85
N HIS A 504 5.56 4.05 12.16
CA HIS A 504 5.57 4.00 10.70
C HIS A 504 4.17 4.05 10.07
N LEU A 505 3.17 3.42 10.70
CA LEU A 505 1.79 3.40 10.20
C LEU A 505 1.19 4.82 10.11
N PRO A 506 1.26 5.69 11.14
CA PRO A 506 0.85 7.09 11.02
C PRO A 506 1.61 7.87 9.95
N ILE A 507 2.94 7.71 9.86
CA ILE A 507 3.77 8.39 8.85
C ILE A 507 3.28 8.04 7.44
N ALA A 508 3.02 6.76 7.19
CA ALA A 508 2.52 6.28 5.91
C ALA A 508 1.15 6.88 5.55
N VAL A 509 0.21 6.91 6.50
CA VAL A 509 -1.13 7.50 6.30
C VAL A 509 -1.03 9.00 6.01
N LEU A 510 -0.23 9.74 6.78
CA LEU A 510 0.01 11.16 6.55
C LEU A 510 0.64 11.41 5.17
N GLY A 511 1.57 10.57 4.75
CA GLY A 511 2.16 10.62 3.41
C GLY A 511 1.14 10.41 2.29
N ILE A 512 0.25 9.41 2.44
CA ILE A 512 -0.86 9.16 1.50
C ILE A 512 -1.82 10.35 1.46
N TRP A 513 -2.20 10.90 2.62
CA TRP A 513 -3.07 12.08 2.68
C TRP A 513 -2.42 13.32 2.08
N ALA A 514 -1.12 13.56 2.33
CA ALA A 514 -0.36 14.66 1.75
C ALA A 514 -0.32 14.55 0.23
N ALA A 515 -0.05 13.35 -0.29
CA ALA A 515 -0.05 13.06 -1.72
C ALA A 515 -1.37 13.42 -2.40
N TRP A 516 -2.49 12.94 -1.86
CA TRP A 516 -3.80 13.19 -2.46
C TRP A 516 -4.33 14.61 -2.22
N ALA A 517 -3.94 15.26 -1.11
CA ALA A 517 -4.20 16.69 -0.91
C ALA A 517 -3.47 17.55 -1.95
N ARG A 518 -2.19 17.24 -2.25
CA ARG A 518 -1.42 17.89 -3.30
C ARG A 518 -1.98 17.57 -4.70
N TRP A 519 -2.44 16.34 -4.94
CA TRP A 519 -3.12 15.98 -6.18
C TRP A 519 -4.36 16.85 -6.43
N LEU A 520 -5.21 17.01 -5.40
CA LEU A 520 -6.41 17.85 -5.50
C LEU A 520 -6.08 19.33 -5.67
N GLU A 521 -5.03 19.83 -4.99
CA GLU A 521 -4.56 21.21 -5.19
C GLU A 521 -4.22 21.49 -6.65
N LEU A 522 -3.53 20.55 -7.31
CA LEU A 522 -3.08 20.74 -8.70
C LEU A 522 -4.22 20.58 -9.73
N ARG A 523 -5.33 19.93 -9.36
CA ARG A 523 -6.36 19.47 -10.30
C ARG A 523 -7.69 20.24 -10.20
N LEU A 524 -7.87 21.01 -9.13
CA LEU A 524 -9.10 21.75 -8.83
C LEU A 524 -8.78 23.20 -8.48
N ASP A 525 -9.81 24.04 -8.50
CA ASP A 525 -9.76 25.47 -8.17
C ASP A 525 -10.57 25.79 -6.89
N GLY A 526 -10.50 27.03 -6.44
CA GLY A 526 -11.34 27.55 -5.36
C GLY A 526 -11.01 26.98 -3.98
N THR A 527 -12.03 26.61 -3.21
CA THR A 527 -11.86 26.16 -1.81
C THR A 527 -11.02 24.89 -1.70
N ILE A 528 -11.21 23.91 -2.59
CA ILE A 528 -10.47 22.64 -2.51
C ILE A 528 -9.01 22.85 -2.83
N GLN A 529 -8.69 23.69 -3.82
CA GLN A 529 -7.32 24.08 -4.11
C GLN A 529 -6.64 24.74 -2.91
N ARG A 530 -7.35 25.68 -2.26
CA ARG A 530 -6.85 26.38 -1.09
C ARG A 530 -6.58 25.41 0.05
N VAL A 531 -7.56 24.57 0.39
CA VAL A 531 -7.43 23.57 1.47
C VAL A 531 -6.30 22.59 1.16
N GLY A 532 -6.26 22.01 -0.04
CA GLY A 532 -5.20 21.08 -0.46
C GLY A 532 -3.81 21.69 -0.32
N GLY A 533 -3.64 22.94 -0.77
CA GLY A 533 -2.36 23.65 -0.71
C GLY A 533 -1.87 24.03 0.69
N TRP A 534 -2.73 24.04 1.69
CA TRP A 534 -2.33 24.16 3.11
C TRP A 534 -2.24 22.81 3.81
N ALA A 535 -3.05 21.84 3.41
CA ALA A 535 -3.12 20.53 4.06
C ALA A 535 -1.87 19.69 3.80
N TRP A 536 -1.41 19.57 2.54
CA TRP A 536 -0.28 18.68 2.25
C TRP A 536 1.03 19.08 2.96
N PRO A 537 1.42 20.37 3.06
CA PRO A 537 2.63 20.73 3.79
C PRO A 537 2.48 20.53 5.31
N VAL A 538 1.29 20.78 5.87
CA VAL A 538 1.01 20.49 7.29
C VAL A 538 1.18 19.00 7.57
N LEU A 539 0.64 18.14 6.70
CA LEU A 539 0.76 16.68 6.84
C LEU A 539 2.24 16.23 6.77
N VAL A 540 3.05 16.83 5.89
CA VAL A 540 4.50 16.58 5.84
C VAL A 540 5.21 17.07 7.11
N ALA A 541 4.84 18.24 7.63
CA ALA A 541 5.38 18.75 8.89
C ALA A 541 5.04 17.81 10.06
N LEU A 542 3.83 17.25 10.10
CA LEU A 542 3.42 16.25 11.09
C LEU A 542 4.23 14.96 10.99
N VAL A 543 4.59 14.51 9.78
CA VAL A 543 5.54 13.38 9.61
C VAL A 543 6.88 13.71 10.26
N GLY A 544 7.41 14.92 10.03
CA GLY A 544 8.64 15.38 10.67
C GLY A 544 8.53 15.41 12.20
N THR A 545 7.38 15.85 12.73
CA THR A 545 7.11 15.83 14.17
C THR A 545 7.06 14.41 14.74
N ILE A 546 6.44 13.45 14.06
CA ILE A 546 6.41 12.05 14.51
C ILE A 546 7.83 11.47 14.55
N LEU A 547 8.65 11.76 13.54
CA LEU A 547 10.05 11.34 13.51
C LEU A 547 10.87 11.99 14.64
N LEU A 548 10.61 13.25 14.98
CA LEU A 548 11.24 13.95 16.11
C LEU A 548 10.84 13.38 17.48
N LEU A 549 9.64 12.81 17.57
CA LEU A 549 9.13 12.16 18.77
C LEU A 549 9.34 10.63 18.74
N TYR A 550 10.07 10.13 17.74
CA TYR A 550 10.38 8.71 17.62
C TYR A 550 11.20 8.27 18.84
N ARG A 551 10.97 7.03 19.26
CA ARG A 551 11.67 6.38 20.36
C ARG A 551 12.02 4.96 19.94
N GLU A 552 12.82 4.22 20.68
CA GLU A 552 12.85 2.77 20.66
C GLU A 552 13.02 2.32 22.13
N ILE A 553 12.42 1.21 22.51
CA ILE A 553 12.46 0.72 23.91
C ILE A 553 13.10 -0.66 23.91
#